data_AF-A0A0S8FZF8-F1
#
_entry.id   AF-A0A0S8FZF8-F1
#
_cell.length_a   1.000
_cell.length_b   1.000
_cell.length_c   1.000
_cell.angle_alpha   90.00
_cell.angle_beta   90.00
_cell.angle_gamma   90.00
#
_symmetry.space_group_name_H-M   'P 1'
#
loop_
_entity.id
_entity.type
_entity.pdbx_description
1 polymer ?
#
loop_
_entity_poly.entity_id
_entity_poly.type
_entity_poly.pdbx_seq_one_letter_code
_entity_poly.pdbx_strand_id
1 'polypeptide(L)'
;MPETRGEVPASGERRKNHELRERLDEIVLLARKLSQDGPAMSREELDATRMRIEWLSEEIWAAAAYGPLEERLQQEAPEPGEYSTEE
;
A
#
# COMPACT_ATOMS: atom_id res chain seq x y z
N MET A 1 -22.75 -10.30 11.65
CA MET A 1 -21.84 -9.81 10.60
C MET A 1 -21.53 -8.35 10.91
N PRO A 2 -20.36 -7.98 11.47
CA PRO A 2 -20.01 -6.57 11.59
C PRO A 2 -19.14 -6.14 10.41
N GLU A 3 -19.67 -5.21 9.62
CA GLU A 3 -18.93 -4.43 8.64
C GLU A 3 -18.12 -3.35 9.38
N THR A 4 -16.81 -3.55 9.59
CA THR A 4 -15.91 -2.48 9.99
C THR A 4 -15.48 -1.69 8.76
N ARG A 5 -16.37 -0.83 8.27
CA ARG A 5 -16.06 0.13 7.22
C ARG A 5 -15.31 1.32 7.83
N GLY A 6 -13.98 1.31 7.71
CA GLY A 6 -13.16 2.51 7.63
C GLY A 6 -12.89 3.26 8.95
N GLU A 7 -12.16 2.65 9.87
CA GLU A 7 -11.27 3.45 10.72
C GLU A 7 -10.11 3.93 9.83
N VAL A 8 -10.22 5.17 9.36
CA VAL A 8 -9.09 5.85 8.73
C VAL A 8 -7.99 5.94 9.80
N PRO A 9 -6.80 5.35 9.60
CA PRO A 9 -5.79 5.26 10.64
C PRO A 9 -5.51 6.63 11.24
N ALA A 10 -5.53 6.68 12.57
CA ALA A 10 -5.35 7.89 13.34
C ALA A 10 -4.04 8.57 12.91
N SER A 11 -4.04 9.89 12.78
CA SER A 11 -2.92 10.65 12.20
C SER A 11 -1.55 10.43 12.86
N GLY A 12 -1.49 9.79 14.03
CA GLY A 12 -0.27 9.33 14.69
C GLY A 12 0.42 8.14 14.01
N GLU A 13 -0.31 7.21 13.42
CA GLU A 13 0.25 6.05 12.70
C GLU A 13 0.94 6.49 11.40
N ARG A 14 0.38 7.50 10.72
CA ARG A 14 1.01 8.14 9.55
C ARG A 14 2.37 8.76 9.86
N ARG A 15 2.68 9.03 11.13
CA ARG A 15 3.95 9.64 11.55
C ARG A 15 5.01 8.58 11.87
N LYS A 16 4.61 7.33 12.10
CA LYS A 16 5.50 6.19 12.36
C LYS A 16 5.69 5.29 11.13
N ASN A 17 4.69 5.21 10.25
CA ASN A 17 4.74 4.38 9.07
C ASN A 17 5.46 5.14 7.92
N HIS A 18 6.78 4.96 7.84
CA HIS A 18 7.63 5.58 6.81
C HIS A 18 7.20 5.12 5.41
N GLU A 19 6.92 3.83 5.24
CA GLU A 19 6.39 3.20 4.03
C GLU A 19 5.14 3.93 3.50
N LEU A 20 4.19 4.24 4.38
CA LEU A 20 2.95 4.92 4.02
C LEU A 20 3.22 6.35 3.53
N ARG A 21 4.21 7.04 4.14
CA ARG A 21 4.60 8.39 3.70
C ARG A 21 5.22 8.36 2.31
N GLU A 22 6.14 7.44 2.07
CA GLU A 22 6.81 7.32 0.77
C GLU A 22 5.80 7.04 -0.35
N ARG A 23 4.85 6.13 -0.12
CA ARG A 23 3.77 5.85 -1.08
C ARG A 23 2.85 7.06 -1.31
N LEU A 24 2.52 7.80 -0.26
CA LEU A 24 1.73 9.04 -0.37
C LEU A 24 2.51 10.16 -1.08
N ASP A 25 3.83 10.24 -0.90
CA ASP A 25 4.64 11.22 -1.62
C ASP A 25 4.75 10.83 -3.11
N GLU A 26 4.87 9.53 -3.42
CA GLU A 26 4.88 9.03 -4.79
C GLU A 26 3.57 9.32 -5.52
N ILE A 27 2.41 9.09 -4.89
CA ILE A 27 1.11 9.37 -5.53
C ILE A 27 0.94 10.89 -5.80
N VAL A 28 1.43 11.74 -4.91
CA VAL A 28 1.43 13.21 -5.10
C VAL A 28 2.35 13.61 -6.26
N LEU A 29 3.53 12.98 -6.38
CA LEU A 29 4.45 13.22 -7.48
C LEU A 29 3.82 12.83 -8.82
N LEU A 30 3.20 11.66 -8.90
CA LEU A 30 2.53 11.18 -10.12
C LEU A 30 1.34 12.07 -10.50
N ALA A 31 0.55 12.53 -9.53
CA ALA A 31 -0.53 13.46 -9.78
C ALA A 31 -0.04 14.82 -10.33
N ARG A 32 1.07 15.35 -9.79
CA ARG A 32 1.71 16.56 -10.31
C ARG A 32 2.24 16.36 -11.72
N LYS A 33 2.96 15.27 -11.96
CA LYS A 33 3.47 14.91 -13.29
C LYS A 33 2.34 14.81 -14.31
N LEU A 34 1.24 14.13 -13.95
CA LEU A 34 0.07 14.03 -14.83
C LEU A 34 -0.57 15.39 -15.11
N SER A 35 -0.65 16.27 -14.11
CA SER A 35 -1.20 17.62 -14.29
C SER A 35 -0.31 18.54 -15.13
N GLN A 36 1.01 18.39 -15.06
CA GLN A 36 1.97 19.26 -15.74
C GLN A 36 2.30 18.74 -17.14
N ASP A 37 2.58 17.45 -17.25
CA ASP A 37 3.13 16.82 -18.45
C ASP A 37 2.10 15.95 -19.17
N GLY A 38 0.92 15.71 -18.58
CA GLY A 38 -0.13 14.84 -19.16
C GLY A 38 -0.46 15.12 -20.63
N PRO A 39 -0.57 16.37 -21.10
CA PRO A 39 -0.79 16.67 -22.51
C PRO A 39 0.37 16.30 -23.45
N ALA A 40 1.59 16.16 -22.91
CA ALA A 40 2.81 15.81 -23.64
C ALA A 40 3.23 14.34 -23.48
N MET A 41 2.59 13.60 -22.56
CA MET A 41 2.86 12.18 -22.34
C MET A 41 2.31 11.32 -23.48
N SER A 42 3.06 10.29 -23.84
CA SER A 42 2.57 9.24 -24.72
C SER A 42 1.46 8.42 -24.05
N ARG A 43 0.67 7.73 -24.87
CA ARG A 43 -0.40 6.86 -24.38
C ARG A 43 0.13 5.74 -23.48
N GLU A 44 1.28 5.18 -23.81
CA GLU A 44 1.94 4.14 -23.00
C GLU A 44 2.37 4.68 -21.63
N GLU A 45 2.89 5.90 -21.57
CA GLU A 45 3.26 6.54 -20.30
C GLU A 45 2.02 6.88 -19.45
N LEU A 46 0.92 7.27 -20.07
CA LEU A 46 -0.35 7.51 -19.38
C LEU A 46 -0.92 6.21 -18.80
N ASP A 47 -0.91 5.12 -19.58
CA ASP A 47 -1.37 3.81 -19.11
C ASP A 47 -0.47 3.28 -17.98
N ALA A 48 0.86 3.42 -18.10
CA ALA A 48 1.80 3.05 -17.04
C ALA A 48 1.59 3.88 -15.77
N THR A 49 1.36 5.19 -15.90
CA THR A 49 1.07 6.10 -14.78
C THR A 49 -0.25 5.74 -14.11
N ARG A 50 -1.28 5.41 -14.90
CA ARG A 50 -2.57 4.95 -14.39
C ARG A 50 -2.42 3.67 -13.59
N MET A 51 -1.79 2.64 -14.15
CA MET A 51 -1.55 1.37 -13.44
C MET A 51 -0.77 1.58 -12.14
N ARG A 52 0.21 2.49 -12.15
CA ARG A 52 0.99 2.82 -10.96
C ARG A 52 0.16 3.49 -9.87
N ILE A 53 -0.72 4.43 -10.24
CA ILE A 53 -1.63 5.09 -9.30
C ILE A 53 -2.63 4.09 -8.72
N GLU A 54 -3.17 3.18 -9.54
CA GLU A 54 -4.08 2.12 -9.08
C GLU A 54 -3.38 1.22 -8.06
N TRP A 55 -2.17 0.74 -8.37
CA TRP A 55 -1.37 -0.07 -7.44
C TRP A 55 -1.04 0.68 -6.14
N LEU A 56 -0.59 1.95 -6.23
CA LEU A 56 -0.29 2.76 -5.03
C LEU A 56 -1.52 2.96 -4.15
N SER A 57 -2.70 3.11 -4.73
CA SER A 57 -3.94 3.30 -3.98
C SER A 57 -4.29 2.07 -3.15
N GLU A 58 -4.15 0.87 -3.73
CA GLU A 58 -4.34 -0.40 -3.01
C GLU A 58 -3.31 -0.57 -1.89
N GLU A 59 -2.04 -0.25 -2.16
CA GLU A 59 -0.97 -0.35 -1.19
C GLU A 59 -1.13 0.64 -0.02
N ILE A 60 -1.54 1.88 -0.32
CA ILE A 60 -1.85 2.89 0.70
C ILE A 60 -3.02 2.41 1.56
N TRP A 61 -4.07 1.84 0.94
CA TRP A 61 -5.19 1.26 1.66
C TRP A 61 -4.74 0.10 2.56
N ALA A 62 -3.90 -0.81 2.04
CA ALA A 62 -3.38 -1.94 2.80
C ALA A 62 -2.52 -1.49 4.00
N ALA A 63 -1.60 -0.55 3.78
CA ALA A 63 -0.77 0.01 4.85
C ALA A 63 -1.58 0.80 5.89
N ALA A 64 -2.68 1.44 5.46
CA ALA A 64 -3.58 2.17 6.32
C ALA A 64 -4.48 1.26 7.17
N ALA A 65 -4.99 0.17 6.58
CA ALA A 65 -5.93 -0.74 7.23
C ALA A 65 -5.23 -1.80 8.10
N TYR A 66 -4.01 -2.21 7.75
CA TYR A 66 -3.33 -3.36 8.36
C TYR A 66 -1.98 -3.02 9.02
N GLY A 67 -1.51 -1.77 8.98
CA GLY A 67 -0.19 -1.39 9.48
C GLY A 67 0.94 -1.65 8.46
N PRO A 68 2.23 -1.48 8.83
CA PRO A 68 3.37 -1.65 7.93
C PRO A 68 3.38 -3.03 7.26
N LEU A 69 3.70 -3.09 5.96
CA LEU A 69 3.67 -4.34 5.18
C LEU A 69 4.69 -5.35 5.74
N GLU A 70 5.79 -4.83 6.31
CA GLU A 70 6.83 -5.60 7.00
C GLU A 70 6.27 -6.46 8.14
N GLU A 71 5.27 -5.97 8.87
CA GLU A 71 4.65 -6.71 9.99
C GLU A 71 3.77 -7.86 9.48
N ARG A 72 3.21 -7.76 8.26
CA ARG A 72 2.40 -8.81 7.62
C ARG A 72 3.26 -9.97 7.12
N LEU A 73 4.43 -9.68 6.56
CA LEU A 73 5.38 -10.71 6.13
C LEU A 73 5.98 -11.47 7.32
N GLN A 74 6.07 -10.83 8.49
CA GLN A 74 6.48 -11.50 9.73
C GLN A 74 5.38 -12.36 10.36
N GLN A 75 4.10 -12.04 10.15
CA GLN A 75 2.97 -12.84 10.65
C GLN A 75 2.63 -14.06 9.78
N GLU A 76 3.06 -14.07 8.52
CA GLU A 76 2.84 -15.18 7.58
C GLU A 76 4.05 -16.15 7.53
N ALA A 77 4.73 -16.36 8.65
CA ALA A 77 5.61 -17.50 8.83
C ALA A 77 4.84 -18.59 9.59
N PRO A 78 4.43 -19.71 8.97
CA PRO A 78 3.99 -20.86 9.73
C PRO A 78 5.18 -21.38 10.54
N GLU A 79 5.05 -21.39 11.87
CA GLU A 79 5.98 -22.05 12.78
C GLU A 79 6.27 -23.47 12.25
N PRO A 80 7.52 -23.81 11.89
CA PRO A 80 7.86 -25.18 11.49
C PRO A 80 7.95 -26.02 12.78
N GLY A 81 6.80 -26.41 13.34
CA GLY A 81 6.75 -26.91 14.71
C GLY A 81 5.73 -27.97 15.06
N GLU A 82 4.79 -28.35 14.18
CA GLU A 82 3.81 -29.41 14.52
C GLU A 82 3.58 -30.39 13.36
N TYR A 83 4.64 -31.06 12.94
CA TYR A 83 4.51 -32.46 12.55
C TYR A 83 5.11 -33.29 13.68
N SER A 84 4.34 -33.42 14.77
CA SER A 84 4.49 -34.55 15.68
C SER A 84 4.23 -35.81 14.87
N THR A 85 5.30 -36.50 14.52
CA THR A 85 5.29 -37.91 14.19
C THR A 85 4.80 -38.64 15.45
N GLU A 86 3.50 -38.89 15.56
CA GLU A 86 3.01 -39.93 16.47
C GLU A 86 3.23 -41.29 15.80
N GLU A 87 3.96 -42.15 16.53
CA GLU A 87 4.36 -43.53 16.24
C GLU A 87 3.20 -44.49 15.93
#